data_AF-A0A9E5F3Y8-F1
#
_entry.id   AF-A0A9E5F3Y8-F1
#
_cell.length_a   1.000
_cell.length_b   1.000
_cell.length_c   1.000
_cell.angle_alpha   90.00
_cell.angle_beta   90.00
_cell.angle_gamma   90.00
#
_symmetry.space_group_name_H-M   'P 1'
#
loop_
_entity.id
_entity.type
_entity.pdbx_description
1 polymer ?
#
loop_
_entity_poly.entity_id
_entity_poly.type
_entity_poly.pdbx_seq_one_letter_code
_entity_poly.pdbx_strand_id
1 'polypeptide(L)' 'MITDEDIRQIFLYCENKDPEGLYADEVDVLEFGKKIAAVASIQARRAEREFCVDFVNTLNKEVAKVLAEQKENYEI' A
#
# COMPACT_ATOMS: atom_id res chain seq x y z
N MET A 1 -0.41 3.43 -7.56
CA MET A 1 -1.76 4.03 -7.67
C MET A 1 -2.75 2.90 -7.52
N ILE A 2 -3.70 3.03 -6.59
CA ILE A 2 -4.73 2.00 -6.38
C ILE A 2 -5.55 1.85 -7.66
N THR A 3 -5.75 0.61 -8.08
CA THR A 3 -6.56 0.25 -9.24
C THR A 3 -7.96 -0.18 -8.82
N ASP A 4 -8.88 -0.23 -9.78
CA ASP A 4 -10.24 -0.74 -9.54
C ASP A 4 -10.25 -2.19 -9.04
N GLU A 5 -9.27 -2.99 -9.48
CA GLU A 5 -9.10 -4.36 -9.00
C GLU A 5 -8.64 -4.41 -7.55
N ASP A 6 -7.70 -3.55 -7.15
CA ASP A 6 -7.28 -3.42 -5.75
C ASP A 6 -8.48 -3.09 -4.86
N ILE A 7 -9.35 -2.16 -5.30
CA ILE A 7 -10.56 -1.76 -4.56
C ILE A 7 -11.50 -2.97 -4.36
N ARG A 8 -11.73 -3.77 -5.41
CA ARG A 8 -12.57 -4.97 -5.31
C ARG A 8 -11.97 -6.02 -4.40
N GLN A 9 -10.66 -6.25 -4.48
CA GLN A 9 -9.97 -7.19 -3.60
C GLN A 9 -10.07 -6.74 -2.14
N ILE A 10 -9.79 -5.46 -1.86
CA ILE A 10 -9.91 -4.90 -0.52
C ILE A 10 -11.32 -5.09 0.03
N PHE A 11 -12.35 -4.86 -0.81
CA PHE A 11 -13.75 -5.07 -0.43
C PHE A 11 -14.03 -6.53 -0.04
N LEU A 12 -13.54 -7.50 -0.84
CA LEU A 12 -13.69 -8.93 -0.55
C LEU A 12 -12.97 -9.37 0.72
N TYR A 13 -11.92 -8.66 1.12
CA TYR A 13 -11.17 -8.93 2.36
C TYR A 13 -11.72 -8.20 3.59
N CYS A 14 -12.76 -7.36 3.46
CA CYS A 14 -13.44 -6.78 4.62
C CYS A 14 -14.24 -7.84 5.37
N GLU A 15 -14.11 -7.86 6.69
CA GLU A 15 -14.84 -8.79 7.54
C GLU A 15 -16.26 -8.32 7.82
N ASN A 16 -16.47 -7.00 7.87
CA ASN A 16 -17.76 -6.33 8.13
C ASN A 16 -18.44 -6.86 9.41
N LYS A 17 -17.66 -7.02 10.47
CA LYS A 17 -18.08 -7.65 11.75
C LYS A 17 -17.86 -6.79 12.97
N ASP A 18 -17.29 -5.59 12.85
CA ASP A 18 -17.05 -4.70 13.97
C ASP A 18 -18.40 -4.21 14.54
N PRO A 19 -18.79 -4.55 15.78
CA PRO A 19 -20.05 -4.08 16.36
C PRO A 19 -20.12 -2.55 16.48
N GLU A 20 -18.96 -1.88 16.52
CA GLU A 20 -18.83 -0.42 16.58
C GLU A 20 -18.51 0.19 15.20
N GLY A 21 -18.59 -0.61 14.14
CA GLY A 21 -18.37 -0.18 12.75
C GLY A 21 -19.44 0.80 12.25
N LEU A 22 -19.13 1.52 11.18
CA LEU A 22 -20.09 2.40 10.51
C LEU A 22 -20.62 1.68 9.28
N TYR A 23 -21.89 1.27 9.31
CA TYR A 23 -22.45 0.42 8.28
C TYR A 23 -23.27 1.18 7.24
N ALA A 24 -23.01 0.89 5.97
CA ALA A 24 -23.87 1.22 4.84
C ALA A 24 -24.13 -0.07 4.04
N ASP A 25 -25.39 -0.53 3.99
CA ASP A 25 -25.79 -1.76 3.27
C ASP A 25 -24.87 -2.96 3.55
N GLU A 26 -24.67 -3.26 4.84
CA GLU A 26 -23.83 -4.37 5.36
C GLU A 26 -22.31 -4.16 5.26
N VAL A 27 -21.85 -3.04 4.71
CA VAL A 27 -20.42 -2.73 4.59
C VAL A 27 -19.97 -1.84 5.75
N ASP A 28 -18.98 -2.28 6.51
CA ASP A 28 -18.28 -1.41 7.46
C ASP A 28 -17.36 -0.46 6.68
N VAL A 29 -17.83 0.76 6.46
CA VAL A 29 -17.10 1.76 5.66
C VAL A 29 -15.82 2.21 6.33
N LEU A 30 -15.70 2.07 7.67
CA LEU A 30 -14.48 2.39 8.39
C LEU A 30 -13.43 1.31 8.19
N GLU A 31 -13.79 0.03 8.30
CA GLU A 31 -12.89 -1.07 7.97
C GLU A 31 -12.40 -0.95 6.53
N PHE A 32 -13.33 -0.79 5.59
CA PHE A 32 -13.01 -0.67 4.17
C PHE A 32 -12.08 0.50 3.88
N GLY A 33 -12.37 1.69 4.43
CA GLY A 33 -11.52 2.87 4.29
C GLY A 33 -10.11 2.69 4.87
N LYS A 34 -9.99 2.03 6.03
CA LYS A 34 -8.69 1.72 6.64
C LYS A 34 -7.85 0.79 5.77
N LYS A 35 -8.46 -0.25 5.20
CA LYS A 35 -7.74 -1.19 4.31
C LYS A 35 -7.32 -0.53 2.99
N ILE A 36 -8.16 0.35 2.43
CA ILE A 36 -7.77 1.20 1.27
C ILE A 36 -6.55 2.05 1.63
N ALA A 37 -6.58 2.74 2.77
CA ALA A 37 -5.47 3.58 3.20
C ALA A 37 -4.18 2.77 3.41
N ALA A 38 -4.27 1.57 3.99
CA ALA A 38 -3.13 0.69 4.19
C ALA A 38 -2.48 0.30 2.85
N VAL A 39 -3.27 -0.17 1.89
CA VAL A 39 -2.77 -0.53 0.55
C VAL A 39 -2.18 0.69 -0.17
N ALA A 40 -2.86 1.84 -0.11
CA ALA A 40 -2.38 3.09 -0.72
C ALA A 40 -1.01 3.48 -0.17
N SER A 41 -0.83 3.37 1.14
CA SER A 41 0.41 3.75 1.83
C SER A 41 1.59 2.88 1.41
N ILE A 42 1.38 1.57 1.24
CA ILE A 42 2.42 0.64 0.78
C ILE A 42 2.83 0.97 -0.66
N GLN A 43 1.85 1.22 -1.54
CA GLN A 43 2.14 1.59 -2.91
C GLN A 43 2.89 2.94 -3.00
N ALA A 44 2.51 3.92 -2.17
CA ALA A 44 3.20 5.21 -2.11
C ALA A 44 4.66 5.05 -1.66
N ARG A 45 4.92 4.26 -0.61
CA ARG A 45 6.29 3.98 -0.14
C ARG A 45 7.14 3.30 -1.21
N ARG A 46 6.56 2.33 -1.93
CA ARG A 46 7.25 1.66 -3.05
C ARG A 46 7.63 2.65 -4.16
N ALA A 47 6.70 3.51 -4.55
CA ALA A 47 6.95 4.52 -5.59
C ALA A 47 7.99 5.56 -5.16
N GLU A 48 7.93 6.02 -3.91
CA GLU A 48 8.93 6.94 -3.35
C GLU A 48 10.32 6.30 -3.32
N ARG A 49 10.41 5.03 -2.94
CA ARG A 49 11.68 4.29 -2.93
C ARG A 49 12.23 4.10 -4.34
N GLU A 50 11.40 3.71 -5.30
CA GLU A 50 11.80 3.56 -6.70
C GLU A 50 12.40 4.88 -7.21
N PHE A 51 11.72 6.00 -6.96
CA PHE A 51 12.24 7.33 -7.26
C PHE A 51 13.58 7.63 -6.56
N CYS A 52 13.72 7.27 -5.27
CA CYS A 52 14.98 7.45 -4.55
C CYS A 52 16.13 6.64 -5.17
N VAL A 53 15.87 5.38 -5.55
CA VAL A 53 16.86 4.53 -6.22
C VAL A 53 17.25 5.14 -7.57
N ASP A 54 16.28 5.60 -8.36
CA ASP A 54 16.52 6.24 -9.66
C ASP A 54 17.35 7.51 -9.51
N PHE A 55 17.01 8.36 -8.52
CA PHE A 55 17.77 9.56 -8.21
C PHE A 55 19.22 9.23 -7.85
N VAL A 56 19.44 8.28 -6.93
CA VAL A 56 20.79 7.86 -6.54
C VAL A 56 21.54 7.25 -7.73
N ASN A 57 20.86 6.53 -8.63
CA ASN A 57 21.48 5.97 -9.82
C ASN A 57 22.07 7.05 -10.75
N THR A 58 21.50 8.26 -10.75
CA THR A 58 22.08 9.41 -11.48
C THR A 58 23.38 9.94 -10.87
N LEU A 59 23.59 9.70 -9.56
CA LEU A 59 24.75 10.19 -8.80
C LEU A 59 25.84 9.13 -8.62
N ASN A 60 25.44 7.90 -8.27
CA ASN A 60 26.32 6.78 -8.00
C ASN A 60 25.60 5.43 -8.25
N LYS A 61 26.02 4.75 -9.33
CA LYS A 61 25.44 3.47 -9.76
C LYS A 61 25.68 2.31 -8.77
N GLU A 62 26.83 2.29 -8.09
CA GLU A 62 27.17 1.22 -7.16
C GLU A 62 26.29 1.30 -5.91
N VAL A 63 26.09 2.52 -5.37
CA VAL A 63 25.20 2.75 -4.23
C VAL A 63 23.74 2.46 -4.60
N ALA A 64 23.29 2.89 -5.79
CA ALA A 64 21.93 2.60 -6.25
C ALA A 64 21.66 1.09 -6.36
N LYS A 65 22.65 0.30 -6.82
CA LYS A 65 22.53 -1.16 -6.89
C LYS A 65 22.34 -1.79 -5.50
N VAL A 66 23.16 -1.38 -4.53
CA VAL A 66 23.05 -1.88 -3.14
C VAL A 66 21.70 -1.50 -2.52
N LEU A 67 21.24 -0.27 -2.76
CA LEU A 67 19.92 0.19 -2.31
C LEU A 67 18.79 -0.61 -2.96
N ALA A 68 18.86 -0.89 -4.27
CA ALA A 68 17.86 -1.69 -4.96
C ALA A 68 17.75 -3.12 -4.40
N GLU A 69 18.88 -3.72 -4.02
CA GLU A 69 18.96 -5.11 -3.52
C GLU A 69 18.48 -5.27 -2.06
N GLN A 70 18.41 -4.19 -1.27
CA GLN A 70 17.85 -4.25 0.08
C GLN A 70 16.34 -4.53 0.06
N LYS A 71 15.93 -5.70 0.58
CA LYS A 71 14.51 -6.03 0.75
C LYS A 71 13.85 -5.14 1.80
N GLU A 72 12.65 -4.66 1.49
CA GLU A 72 11.76 -4.05 2.47
C GLU A 72 10.78 -5.10 3.02
N ASN A 73 10.69 -5.19 4.34
CA ASN A 73 9.64 -5.93 5.03
C ASN A 73 8.46 -4.97 5.26
N TYR A 74 7.48 -5.00 4.36
CA TYR A 74 6.19 -4.35 4.59
C TYR A 74 5.27 -5.37 5.29
N GLU A 75 5.18 -5.31 6.61
CA GLU A 75 4.19 -6.09 7.37
C GLU A 75 2.81 -5.41 7.23
N ILE A 76 1.78 -6.22 6.97
CA ILE A 76 0.36 -5.83 6.89
C ILE A 76 -0.36 -6.49 8.06
#